data_AF-A0A838VLY5-F1
#
_entry.id   AF-A0A838VLY5-F1
#
_cell.length_a   1.000
_cell.length_b   1.000
_cell.length_c   1.000
_cell.angle_alpha   90.00
_cell.angle_beta   90.00
_cell.angle_gamma   90.00
#
_symmetry.space_group_name_H-M   'P 1'
#
loop_
_entity.id
_entity.type
_entity.pdbx_description
1 polymer ?
#
loop_
_entity_poly.entity_id
_entity_poly.type
_entity_poly.pdbx_seq_one_letter_code
_entity_poly.pdbx_strand_id
1 'polypeptide(L)'
;MTTVFIVSRQKLETTSVVPNPPQLPLATTIPSSIVESVPDDRANYQTIPLETISSNLRGTDPGEVALNAFGKIATTSASRQVEVAYPQLNQAIVTITQMGVSNSTPGFRYRVEMSPFGRSILVSVGSPRVWQIVWAGSQVKCTETKQDWSPACR
;
A
#
# COMPACT_ATOMS: atom_id res chain seq x y z
N MET A 1 -4.19 2.12 23.90
CA MET A 1 -5.49 2.38 23.27
C MET A 1 -5.20 2.94 21.90
N THR A 2 -5.39 2.16 20.84
CA THR A 2 -5.03 2.54 19.48
C THR A 2 -6.30 2.94 18.75
N THR A 3 -6.38 4.21 18.32
CA THR A 3 -7.54 4.73 17.62
C THR A 3 -7.30 4.62 16.11
N VAL A 4 -8.21 3.95 15.42
CA VAL A 4 -8.22 3.82 13.96
C VAL A 4 -9.34 4.72 13.43
N PHE A 5 -9.03 5.60 12.48
CA PHE A 5 -10.01 6.44 11.81
C PHE A 5 -10.20 5.99 10.37
N ILE A 6 -11.45 5.86 9.94
CA ILE A 6 -11.86 5.56 8.56
C ILE A 6 -12.62 6.79 8.05
N VAL A 7 -12.18 7.39 6.93
CA VAL A 7 -12.90 8.46 6.24
C VAL A 7 -13.42 7.93 4.92
N SER A 8 -14.75 7.98 4.72
CA SER A 8 -15.42 7.65 3.45
C SER A 8 -16.15 8.89 2.93
N ARG A 9 -15.97 9.21 1.64
CA ARG A 9 -16.71 10.27 0.94
C ARG A 9 -17.35 9.68 -0.31
N GLN A 10 -18.68 9.61 -0.34
CA GLN A 10 -19.44 9.34 -1.56
C GLN A 10 -20.39 10.51 -1.81
N LYS A 11 -20.21 11.18 -2.95
CA LYS A 11 -21.09 12.25 -3.44
C LYS A 11 -22.25 11.60 -4.21
N LEU A 12 -23.47 11.92 -3.82
CA LEU A 12 -24.70 11.48 -4.49
C LEU A 12 -25.08 12.53 -5.52
N GLU A 13 -25.22 12.17 -6.80
CA GLU A 13 -25.81 13.06 -7.82
C GLU A 13 -27.05 12.41 -8.46
N THR A 14 -28.12 13.19 -8.46
CA THR A 14 -29.50 12.91 -8.94
C THR A 14 -29.70 13.62 -10.28
N THR A 15 -30.28 12.98 -11.31
CA THR A 15 -30.99 13.64 -12.45
C THR A 15 -31.86 12.59 -13.17
N SER A 16 -33.20 12.63 -13.06
CA SER A 16 -34.24 13.26 -13.93
C SER A 16 -34.57 12.54 -15.25
N VAL A 17 -35.87 12.38 -15.52
CA VAL A 17 -36.56 11.45 -16.47
C VAL A 17 -37.08 12.19 -17.73
N VAL A 18 -37.16 11.52 -18.90
CA VAL A 18 -38.30 11.45 -19.90
C VAL A 18 -37.87 10.62 -21.16
N PRO A 19 -38.77 9.88 -21.90
CA PRO A 19 -38.42 8.63 -22.61
C PRO A 19 -38.59 8.56 -24.17
N ASN A 20 -37.80 7.64 -24.78
CA ASN A 20 -37.99 6.75 -25.98
C ASN A 20 -37.89 7.26 -27.46
N PRO A 21 -37.58 6.41 -28.51
CA PRO A 21 -37.10 5.00 -28.56
C PRO A 21 -35.96 4.75 -29.63
N PRO A 22 -35.66 3.53 -30.16
CA PRO A 22 -34.33 2.90 -30.13
C PRO A 22 -33.51 2.98 -31.44
N GLN A 23 -32.21 3.30 -31.34
CA GLN A 23 -31.24 3.05 -32.41
C GLN A 23 -29.93 2.47 -31.82
N LEU A 24 -29.57 1.27 -32.26
CA LEU A 24 -28.26 0.62 -32.10
C LEU A 24 -27.72 0.34 -33.52
N PRO A 25 -26.38 0.27 -33.76
CA PRO A 25 -25.30 0.27 -32.78
C PRO A 25 -24.22 1.33 -33.08
N LEU A 26 -23.90 2.22 -32.14
CA LEU A 26 -22.67 3.00 -32.20
C LEU A 26 -21.86 2.73 -30.94
N ALA A 27 -20.59 2.37 -31.15
CA ALA A 27 -19.63 1.94 -30.15
C ALA A 27 -19.80 2.71 -28.83
N THR A 28 -20.23 2.00 -27.79
CA THR A 28 -20.16 2.49 -26.43
C THR A 28 -18.69 2.60 -26.07
N THR A 29 -18.11 3.79 -26.24
CA THR A 29 -16.89 4.16 -25.54
C THR A 29 -17.20 3.99 -24.06
N ILE A 30 -16.80 2.85 -23.51
CA ILE A 30 -16.80 2.62 -22.07
C ILE A 30 -15.99 3.78 -21.50
N PRO A 31 -16.55 4.64 -20.62
CA PRO A 31 -15.73 5.60 -19.93
C PRO A 31 -14.74 4.77 -19.12
N SER A 32 -13.47 4.78 -19.55
CA SER A 32 -12.35 4.22 -18.81
C SER A 32 -12.51 4.69 -17.38
N SER A 33 -12.86 3.76 -16.49
CA SER A 33 -12.91 4.05 -15.07
C SER A 33 -11.61 4.75 -14.74
N ILE A 34 -11.72 5.96 -14.22
CA ILE A 34 -10.58 6.71 -13.69
C ILE A 34 -10.10 5.86 -12.52
N VAL A 35 -9.18 4.93 -12.82
CA VAL A 35 -8.33 4.32 -11.81
C VAL A 35 -7.54 5.51 -11.31
N GLU A 36 -7.95 6.06 -10.18
CA GLU A 36 -7.13 6.97 -9.42
C GLU A 36 -5.89 6.17 -9.02
N SER A 37 -4.90 6.19 -9.90
CA SER A 37 -3.59 5.63 -9.67
C SER A 37 -3.08 6.31 -8.43
N VAL A 38 -2.81 5.53 -7.38
CA VAL A 38 -1.94 5.99 -6.29
C VAL A 38 -0.74 6.65 -6.97
N PRO A 39 -0.40 7.91 -6.61
CA PRO A 39 0.78 8.56 -7.17
C PRO A 39 1.95 7.59 -7.13
N ASP A 40 2.65 7.45 -8.26
CA ASP A 40 3.79 6.56 -8.36
C ASP A 40 4.97 7.16 -7.58
N ASP A 41 4.88 7.11 -6.25
CA ASP A 41 5.94 7.61 -5.37
C ASP A 41 7.12 6.64 -5.34
N ARG A 42 7.10 5.53 -6.09
CA ARG A 42 8.19 4.55 -6.12
C ARG A 42 9.51 5.20 -6.51
N ALA A 43 9.48 6.27 -7.29
CA ALA A 43 10.64 7.08 -7.66
C ALA A 43 11.41 7.64 -6.43
N ASN A 44 10.75 7.80 -5.29
CA ASN A 44 11.35 8.31 -4.06
C ASN A 44 11.95 7.19 -3.18
N TYR A 45 11.87 5.94 -3.60
CA TYR A 45 12.34 4.78 -2.86
C TYR A 45 13.46 4.05 -3.61
N GLN A 46 14.42 3.54 -2.85
CA GLN A 46 15.32 2.52 -3.37
C GLN A 46 14.54 1.22 -3.50
N THR A 47 14.39 0.70 -4.73
CA THR A 47 13.68 -0.56 -4.96
C THR A 47 14.43 -1.72 -4.32
N ILE A 48 13.69 -2.60 -3.64
CA ILE A 48 14.21 -3.84 -3.06
C ILE A 48 13.71 -5.00 -3.94
N PRO A 49 14.63 -5.78 -4.56
CA PRO A 49 14.23 -6.94 -5.34
C PRO A 49 13.58 -8.00 -4.44
N LEU A 50 12.40 -8.50 -4.85
CA LEU A 50 11.61 -9.42 -4.01
C LEU A 50 12.30 -10.76 -3.80
N GLU A 51 13.17 -11.17 -4.72
CA GLU A 51 14.01 -12.36 -4.64
C GLU A 51 15.04 -12.32 -3.51
N THR A 52 15.38 -11.13 -3.01
CA THR A 52 16.29 -10.96 -1.87
C THR A 52 15.61 -11.19 -0.51
N ILE A 53 14.28 -11.30 -0.50
CA ILE A 53 13.49 -11.47 0.72
C ILE A 53 13.31 -12.97 0.98
N SER A 54 13.89 -13.46 2.08
CA SER A 54 13.87 -14.89 2.42
C SER A 54 12.59 -15.37 3.13
N SER A 55 11.63 -14.48 3.37
CA SER A 55 10.38 -14.79 4.07
C SER A 55 9.25 -15.14 3.09
N ASN A 56 8.15 -15.67 3.62
CA ASN A 56 6.92 -15.79 2.84
C ASN A 56 6.44 -14.40 2.39
N LEU A 57 6.26 -14.23 1.08
CA LEU A 57 5.74 -12.99 0.47
C LEU A 57 4.20 -12.95 0.44
N ARG A 58 3.55 -13.90 1.12
CA ARG A 58 2.09 -14.09 1.10
C ARG A 58 1.54 -14.31 2.50
N GLY A 59 0.29 -13.92 2.73
CA GLY A 59 -0.43 -14.15 3.98
C GLY A 59 -1.78 -13.46 4.01
N THR A 60 -2.55 -13.68 5.07
CA THR A 60 -3.91 -13.11 5.23
C THR A 60 -3.90 -11.70 5.81
N ASP A 61 -2.92 -11.39 6.66
CA ASP A 61 -2.71 -10.06 7.21
C ASP A 61 -1.53 -9.36 6.48
N PRO A 62 -1.77 -8.25 5.78
CA PRO A 62 -0.70 -7.57 5.04
C PRO A 62 0.34 -6.93 5.96
N GLY A 63 -0.05 -6.50 7.17
CA GLY A 63 0.86 -5.95 8.16
C GLY A 63 1.88 -6.99 8.61
N GLU A 64 1.43 -8.19 8.97
CA GLU A 64 2.29 -9.31 9.36
C GLU A 64 3.19 -9.78 8.23
N VAL A 65 2.68 -9.86 7.00
CA VAL A 65 3.48 -10.24 5.82
C VAL A 65 4.63 -9.24 5.60
N ALA A 66 4.35 -7.93 5.66
CA ALA A 66 5.38 -6.90 5.53
C ALA A 66 6.35 -6.92 6.72
N LEU A 67 5.84 -7.09 7.94
CA LEU A 67 6.65 -7.22 9.15
C LEU A 67 7.59 -8.43 9.08
N ASN A 68 7.15 -9.56 8.56
CA ASN A 68 8.00 -10.74 8.41
C ASN A 68 9.10 -10.51 7.35
N ALA A 69 8.77 -9.81 6.27
CA ALA A 69 9.70 -9.49 5.19
C ALA A 69 10.80 -8.49 5.60
N PHE A 70 10.45 -7.45 6.36
CA PHE A 70 11.36 -6.33 6.64
C PHE A 70 11.62 -6.08 8.12
N GLY A 71 11.02 -6.88 9.01
CA GLY A 71 10.98 -6.58 10.43
C GLY A 71 12.05 -7.18 11.31
N LYS A 72 12.92 -8.02 10.77
CA LYS A 72 14.11 -8.49 11.49
C LYS A 72 15.25 -7.46 11.51
N ILE A 73 15.07 -6.30 10.88
CA ILE A 73 16.12 -5.27 10.73
C ILE A 73 16.23 -4.36 11.99
N ALA A 74 15.32 -4.46 12.95
CA ALA A 74 15.35 -3.61 14.14
C ALA A 74 16.31 -4.16 15.21
N THR A 75 17.45 -3.48 15.38
CA THR A 75 18.20 -3.44 16.63
C THR A 75 17.24 -3.07 17.77
N THR A 76 17.38 -3.75 18.91
CA THR A 76 16.43 -3.93 20.03
C THR A 76 15.87 -2.67 20.72
N SER A 77 16.10 -1.46 20.20
CA SER A 77 15.79 -0.19 20.85
C SER A 77 15.22 0.90 19.94
N ALA A 78 14.93 0.61 18.67
CA ALA A 78 14.28 1.53 17.73
C ALA A 78 12.76 1.54 17.90
N SER A 79 12.14 2.73 17.98
CA SER A 79 10.67 2.83 17.92
C SER A 79 10.18 2.45 16.52
N ARG A 80 9.13 1.65 16.48
CA ARG A 80 8.61 1.07 15.24
C ARG A 80 7.13 1.37 15.07
N GLN A 81 6.76 1.83 13.88
CA GLN A 81 5.39 2.10 13.49
C GLN A 81 5.06 1.32 12.21
N VAL A 82 3.87 0.74 12.17
CA VAL A 82 3.33 0.03 10.99
C VAL A 82 2.00 0.64 10.64
N GLU A 83 1.86 1.06 9.39
CA GLU A 83 0.63 1.62 8.85
C GLU A 83 0.20 0.78 7.66
N VAL A 84 -1.08 0.43 7.64
CA VAL A 84 -1.68 -0.34 6.55
C VAL A 84 -2.77 0.52 5.92
N ALA A 85 -2.63 0.80 4.63
CA ALA A 85 -3.59 1.56 3.84
C ALA A 85 -4.15 0.69 2.72
N TYR A 86 -5.44 0.84 2.43
CA TYR A 86 -6.12 0.18 1.31
C TYR A 86 -6.62 1.23 0.32
N PRO A 87 -5.73 1.81 -0.50
CA PRO A 87 -6.13 2.84 -1.46
C PRO A 87 -7.12 2.32 -2.50
N GLN A 88 -7.08 1.02 -2.79
CA GLN A 88 -8.01 0.34 -3.69
C GLN A 88 -8.40 -1.03 -3.11
N LEU A 89 -9.55 -1.60 -3.51
CA LEU A 89 -10.05 -2.88 -2.98
C LEU A 89 -9.08 -4.06 -3.19
N ASN A 90 -8.29 -3.98 -4.26
CA ASN A 90 -7.29 -4.96 -4.67
C ASN A 90 -5.86 -4.47 -4.43
N GLN A 91 -5.66 -3.53 -3.51
CA GLN A 91 -4.35 -3.00 -3.18
C GLN A 91 -4.22 -2.77 -1.68
N ALA A 92 -3.15 -3.27 -1.09
CA ALA A 92 -2.72 -2.88 0.24
C ALA A 92 -1.33 -2.25 0.15
N ILE A 93 -1.14 -1.13 0.83
CA ILE A 93 0.16 -0.49 1.00
C ILE A 93 0.48 -0.55 2.48
N VAL A 94 1.64 -1.13 2.80
CA VAL A 94 2.15 -1.19 4.17
C VAL A 94 3.39 -0.32 4.27
N THR A 95 3.35 0.63 5.20
CA THR A 95 4.49 1.50 5.53
C THR A 95 5.03 1.09 6.90
N ILE A 96 6.29 0.69 6.93
CA ILE A 96 7.01 0.36 8.18
C ILE A 96 8.03 1.46 8.40
N THR A 97 7.86 2.24 9.47
CA THR A 97 8.83 3.27 9.87
C THR A 97 9.57 2.80 11.11
N GLN A 98 10.89 2.87 11.07
CA GLN A 98 11.81 2.57 12.17
C GLN A 98 12.67 3.81 12.42
N MET A 99 12.59 4.36 13.62
CA MET A 99 13.42 5.51 13.99
C MET A 99 14.73 5.02 14.60
N GLY A 100 15.82 5.75 14.32
CA GLY A 100 17.08 5.53 15.00
C GLY A 100 16.95 5.70 16.52
N VAL A 101 17.80 5.00 17.27
CA VAL A 101 17.84 5.06 18.75
C VAL A 101 18.59 6.30 19.24
N SER A 102 19.39 6.90 18.37
CA SER A 102 20.21 8.08 18.63
C SER A 102 20.30 8.95 17.38
N ASN A 103 20.70 10.21 17.57
CA ASN A 103 20.94 11.17 16.48
C ASN A 103 21.93 10.68 15.40
N SER A 104 22.79 9.72 15.73
CA SER A 104 23.79 9.12 14.83
C SER A 104 23.32 7.82 14.17
N THR A 105 22.17 7.28 14.58
CA THR A 105 21.60 6.05 14.02
C THR A 105 20.60 6.43 12.92
N PRO A 106 20.77 5.93 11.68
CA PRO A 106 19.82 6.22 10.62
C PRO A 106 18.45 5.63 10.93
N GLY A 107 17.40 6.36 10.54
CA GLY A 107 16.04 5.83 10.48
C GLY A 107 15.79 5.14 9.14
N PHE A 108 14.92 4.12 9.12
CA PHE A 108 14.52 3.42 7.92
C PHE A 108 13.01 3.45 7.73
N ARG A 109 12.57 3.61 6.50
CA ARG A 109 11.17 3.47 6.12
C ARG A 109 11.08 2.48 4.97
N TYR A 110 10.21 1.51 5.12
CA TYR A 110 9.89 0.55 4.07
C TYR A 110 8.47 0.80 3.57
N ARG A 111 8.29 0.76 2.26
CA ARG A 111 6.97 0.72 1.62
C ARG A 111 6.82 -0.61 0.92
N VAL A 112 5.72 -1.30 1.19
CA VAL A 112 5.41 -2.61 0.63
C VAL A 112 4.06 -2.50 -0.05
N GLU A 113 4.01 -2.82 -1.33
CA GLU A 113 2.77 -2.85 -2.08
C GLU A 113 2.36 -4.30 -2.30
N MET A 114 1.09 -4.58 -2.03
CA MET A 114 0.52 -5.91 -2.11
C MET A 114 -0.73 -5.93 -2.97
N SER A 115 -0.89 -7.03 -3.70
CA SER A 115 -2.11 -7.36 -4.42
C SER A 115 -2.73 -8.63 -3.83
N PRO A 116 -4.05 -8.84 -4.01
CA PRO A 116 -4.66 -10.11 -3.74
C PRO A 116 -3.98 -11.22 -4.56
N PHE A 117 -3.76 -12.36 -3.93
CA PHE A 117 -3.25 -13.56 -4.57
C PHE A 117 -4.37 -14.60 -4.72
N GLY A 118 -4.48 -15.17 -5.91
CA GLY A 118 -5.51 -16.16 -6.25
C GLY A 118 -6.76 -15.56 -6.90
N ARG A 119 -7.70 -16.44 -7.26
CA ARG A 119 -8.96 -16.06 -7.91
C ARG A 119 -9.97 -15.69 -6.83
N SER A 120 -10.32 -14.42 -6.73
CA SER A 120 -11.70 -13.96 -6.97
C SER A 120 -11.97 -12.59 -6.35
N ILE A 121 -12.41 -11.68 -7.21
CA ILE A 121 -13.25 -10.50 -6.90
C ILE A 121 -14.67 -10.93 -6.44
N LEU A 122 -14.92 -12.25 -6.45
CA LEU A 122 -16.17 -12.97 -6.19
C LEU A 122 -16.00 -14.06 -5.10
N VAL A 123 -15.18 -13.82 -4.08
CA VAL A 123 -15.03 -14.78 -2.97
C VAL A 123 -16.38 -14.88 -2.25
N SER A 124 -16.90 -16.10 -2.11
CA SER A 124 -18.07 -16.39 -1.28
C SER A 124 -17.87 -15.82 0.12
N VAL A 125 -18.93 -15.23 0.69
CA VAL A 125 -18.96 -14.59 2.01
C VAL A 125 -18.29 -15.51 3.05
N GLY A 126 -17.03 -15.22 3.43
CA GLY A 126 -16.31 -15.95 4.49
C GLY A 126 -14.89 -16.46 4.19
N SER A 127 -14.37 -16.41 2.96
CA SER A 127 -12.97 -16.82 2.70
C SER A 127 -11.98 -15.66 2.92
N PRO A 128 -10.90 -15.84 3.71
CA PRO A 128 -9.94 -14.77 3.95
C PRO A 128 -9.13 -14.47 2.68
N ARG A 129 -9.01 -13.18 2.35
CA ARG A 129 -8.19 -12.72 1.23
C ARG A 129 -6.71 -12.97 1.54
N VAL A 130 -6.01 -13.62 0.62
CA VAL A 130 -4.55 -13.75 0.69
C VAL A 130 -3.94 -12.56 -0.05
N TRP A 131 -3.01 -11.87 0.60
CA TRP A 131 -2.19 -10.81 0.03
C TRP A 131 -0.85 -11.37 -0.43
N GLN A 132 -0.31 -10.82 -1.52
CA GLN A 132 1.04 -11.09 -2.01
C GLN A 132 1.78 -9.77 -2.19
N ILE A 133 3.02 -9.71 -1.73
CA ILE A 133 3.95 -8.61 -2.04
C ILE A 133 4.25 -8.62 -3.53
N VAL A 134 4.00 -7.48 -4.19
CA VAL A 134 4.28 -7.27 -5.62
C VAL A 134 5.33 -6.19 -5.86
N TRP A 135 5.61 -5.34 -4.86
CA TRP A 135 6.70 -4.39 -4.91
C TRP A 135 7.14 -4.01 -3.48
N ALA A 136 8.42 -3.69 -3.33
CA ALA A 136 8.97 -3.17 -2.09
C ALA A 136 10.05 -2.12 -2.36
N GLY A 137 10.15 -1.14 -1.47
CA GLY A 137 11.21 -0.16 -1.50
C GLY A 137 11.54 0.39 -0.12
N SER A 138 12.73 0.97 0.00
CA SER A 138 13.23 1.60 1.22
C SER A 138 13.59 3.06 1.03
N GLN A 139 13.43 3.81 2.11
CA GLN A 139 14.00 5.13 2.33
C GLN A 139 14.83 5.09 3.63
N VAL A 140 15.79 6.01 3.70
CA VAL A 140 16.65 6.24 4.85
C VAL A 140 16.51 7.70 5.30
N LYS A 141 16.59 7.89 6.61
CA LYS A 141 16.73 9.19 7.27
C LYS A 141 18.12 9.23 7.90
N CYS A 142 19.02 10.05 7.35
CA CYS A 142 20.45 10.01 7.70
C CYS A 142 20.80 10.79 8.98
N THR A 143 19.97 11.77 9.35
CA THR A 143 20.09 12.54 10.60
C THR A 143 18.70 12.93 11.12
N GLU A 144 18.52 13.03 12.44
CA GLU A 144 17.21 13.39 13.02
C GLU A 144 16.73 14.80 12.66
N THR A 145 17.67 15.72 12.40
CA THR A 145 17.41 17.15 12.15
C THR A 145 16.74 17.46 10.81
N LYS A 146 16.72 16.50 9.87
CA LYS A 146 15.94 16.60 8.64
C LYS A 146 14.90 15.50 8.61
N GLN A 147 13.62 15.86 8.70
CA GLN A 147 12.47 14.98 8.45
C GLN A 147 12.34 14.61 6.96
N ASP A 148 13.47 14.48 6.26
CA ASP A 148 13.54 14.26 4.83
C ASP A 148 13.92 12.81 4.58
N TRP A 149 12.99 12.05 4.01
CA TRP A 149 13.18 10.64 3.69
C TRP A 149 13.72 10.53 2.27
N SER A 150 14.87 9.90 2.12
CA SER A 150 15.57 9.79 0.84
C SER A 150 15.85 8.33 0.49
N PRO A 151 16.03 7.98 -0.80
CA PRO A 151 16.40 6.61 -1.18
C PRO A 151 17.80 6.21 -0.69
N ALA A 152 18.69 7.18 -0.45
CA ALA A 152 20.04 6.95 0.07
C ALA A 152 20.55 8.19 0.84
N CYS A 153 21.54 7.99 1.70
CA CYS A 153 22.36 9.08 2.25
C CYS A 153 23.35 9.54 1.18
N ARG A 154 23.35 10.83 0.86
CA ARG A 154 24.33 11.47 -0.02
C ARG A 154 25.32 12.28 0.79
#